data_AF-A0A846SZN4-F1
#
_entry.id   AF-A0A846SZN4-F1
#
_cell.length_a   1.000
_cell.length_b   1.000
_cell.length_c   1.000
_cell.angle_alpha   90.00
_cell.angle_beta   90.00
_cell.angle_gamma   90.00
#
_symmetry.space_group_name_H-M   'P 1'
#
loop_
_entity.id
_entity.type
_entity.pdbx_description
1 polymer ?
#
loop_
_entity_poly.entity_id
_entity_poly.type
_entity_poly.pdbx_seq_one_letter_code
_entity_poly.pdbx_strand_id
1 'polypeptide(L)'
;MYTVFAEGMTDLLNSTGRIGIILPTGILTDDTTKEFFQHLISQKTLFSVTGFINEEMLFPSVLHNFKYCIITLTGSGVAIETPDFVFNCYNIADVKDKDRHFTLNLNEVKLLNPNTRTCPIFLSYKSAEITKKIYRRIPILDSDNDVNEWGISFSTMFHMSNDSHLFSVMKSEDSLPIYEAKMINQFNHRYASYNSLLDGERSHMLPESELKELQNPNYTVSACYYVLKKEILARVQLITNRNWLIGFRGIASAGLSRTIAYVCIPIVGASNSLPIVMFPSEVYDYAGCFVACMNSFVLDFSGRQKLAGPNLNFFIKRQFPVLPPTTYTQTCLWSSNGETLRDWILPRVLELTYTAWDLEPFAQDCGFNGPPFRWDEPRRFLLRCELDAAFFHLYGIERDDVAYIMDTFPIVKRRDEAAHGSYRTRDTILEIYDAMMGGQSYQTRLDPPPADSRCCHPITS
;
A
#
# COMPACT_ATOMS: atom_id res chain seq x y z
N MET A 1 17.66 -18.18 -18.91
CA MET A 1 18.29 -19.52 -18.80
C MET A 1 17.58 -20.38 -17.76
N TYR A 2 17.32 -19.90 -16.53
CA TYR A 2 16.63 -20.72 -15.51
C TYR A 2 15.18 -21.10 -15.89
N THR A 3 14.48 -20.27 -16.66
CA THR A 3 13.10 -20.55 -17.13
C THR A 3 13.06 -21.73 -18.10
N VAL A 4 13.90 -21.71 -19.14
CA VAL A 4 14.03 -22.80 -20.12
C VAL A 4 14.48 -24.10 -19.44
N PHE A 5 15.34 -24.00 -18.42
CA PHE A 5 15.73 -25.15 -17.62
C PHE A 5 14.55 -25.76 -16.83
N ALA A 6 13.69 -24.92 -16.23
CA ALA A 6 12.50 -25.37 -15.52
C ALA A 6 11.49 -26.07 -16.44
N GLU A 7 11.27 -25.51 -17.64
CA GLU A 7 10.44 -26.11 -18.69
C GLU A 7 11.00 -27.47 -19.13
N GLY A 8 12.28 -27.52 -19.52
CA GLY A 8 12.92 -28.76 -19.98
C GLY A 8 12.91 -29.87 -18.92
N MET A 9 13.07 -29.52 -17.64
CA MET A 9 12.96 -30.48 -16.54
C MET A 9 11.53 -30.99 -16.34
N THR A 10 10.52 -30.16 -16.62
CA THR A 10 9.10 -30.55 -16.56
C THR A 10 8.75 -31.49 -17.71
N ASP A 11 9.25 -31.21 -18.91
CA ASP A 11 9.01 -32.02 -20.12
C ASP A 11 9.66 -33.42 -20.06
N LEU A 12 10.80 -33.53 -19.36
CA LEU A 12 11.50 -34.81 -19.16
C LEU A 12 10.85 -35.72 -18.11
N LEU A 13 9.87 -35.21 -17.35
CA LEU A 13 9.23 -35.95 -16.28
C LEU A 13 8.21 -36.97 -16.83
N ASN A 14 8.41 -38.25 -16.53
CA ASN A 14 7.45 -39.28 -16.90
C ASN A 14 6.13 -39.15 -16.09
N SER A 15 5.06 -39.82 -16.51
CA SER A 15 3.71 -39.67 -15.95
C SER A 15 3.57 -39.96 -14.45
N THR A 16 4.47 -40.71 -13.83
CA THR A 16 4.42 -41.04 -12.39
C THR A 16 5.64 -40.53 -11.62
N GLY A 17 6.54 -39.85 -12.31
CA GLY A 17 7.79 -39.35 -11.77
C GLY A 17 7.59 -38.19 -10.80
N ARG A 18 8.65 -37.88 -10.06
CA ARG A 18 8.76 -36.68 -9.24
C ARG A 18 10.09 -36.00 -9.48
N ILE A 19 10.11 -34.68 -9.41
CA ILE A 19 11.33 -33.89 -9.52
C ILE A 19 11.30 -32.75 -8.51
N GLY A 20 12.45 -32.46 -7.91
CA GLY A 20 12.68 -31.30 -7.06
C GLY A 20 13.71 -30.39 -7.72
N ILE A 21 13.41 -29.10 -7.87
CA ILE A 21 14.25 -28.14 -8.58
C ILE A 21 14.47 -26.90 -7.72
N ILE A 22 15.71 -26.42 -7.62
CA ILE A 22 16.05 -25.15 -6.96
C ILE A 22 16.12 -24.05 -8.03
N LEU A 23 15.28 -23.03 -7.91
CA LEU A 23 15.14 -21.94 -8.89
C LEU A 23 14.98 -20.57 -8.21
N PRO A 24 15.24 -19.45 -8.89
CA PRO A 24 14.80 -18.14 -8.44
C PRO A 24 13.28 -18.13 -8.19
N THR A 25 12.83 -17.51 -7.09
CA THR A 25 11.39 -17.50 -6.71
C THR A 25 10.52 -16.84 -7.79
N GLY A 26 11.11 -15.92 -8.57
CA GLY A 26 10.46 -15.24 -9.68
C GLY A 26 9.74 -16.18 -10.65
N ILE A 27 10.21 -17.43 -10.83
CA ILE A 27 9.56 -18.44 -11.69
C ILE A 27 8.07 -18.65 -11.39
N LEU A 28 7.63 -18.41 -10.15
CA LEU A 28 6.24 -18.54 -9.70
C LEU A 28 5.51 -17.20 -9.55
N THR A 29 6.24 -16.12 -9.25
CA THR A 29 5.65 -14.87 -8.73
C THR A 29 5.65 -13.74 -9.75
N ASP A 30 6.52 -13.79 -10.75
CA ASP A 30 6.74 -12.69 -11.68
C ASP A 30 5.77 -12.76 -12.87
N ASP A 31 5.38 -11.59 -13.39
CA ASP A 31 4.47 -11.52 -14.54
C ASP A 31 5.08 -12.13 -15.81
N THR A 32 6.40 -12.06 -15.96
CA THR A 32 7.14 -12.58 -17.13
C THR A 32 7.21 -14.10 -17.19
N THR A 33 6.96 -14.81 -16.07
CA THR A 33 6.99 -16.27 -15.99
C THR A 33 5.65 -16.86 -15.54
N LYS A 34 4.59 -16.04 -15.47
CA LYS A 34 3.27 -16.44 -14.98
C LYS A 34 2.69 -17.66 -15.68
N GLU A 35 2.96 -17.81 -16.98
CA GLU A 35 2.43 -18.92 -17.80
C GLU A 35 2.92 -20.27 -17.31
N PHE A 36 4.18 -20.35 -16.85
CA PHE A 36 4.74 -21.58 -16.29
C PHE A 36 4.00 -22.00 -15.02
N PHE A 37 3.82 -21.08 -14.05
CA PHE A 37 3.06 -21.37 -12.84
C PHE A 37 1.60 -21.72 -13.14
N GLN A 38 0.96 -20.97 -14.05
CA GLN A 38 -0.41 -21.24 -14.51
C GLN A 38 -0.53 -22.63 -15.12
N HIS A 39 0.46 -23.07 -15.90
CA HIS A 39 0.52 -24.42 -16.45
C HIS A 39 0.57 -25.46 -15.32
N LEU A 40 1.52 -25.34 -14.39
CA LEU A 40 1.69 -26.31 -13.30
C LEU A 40 0.44 -26.45 -12.41
N ILE A 41 -0.18 -25.33 -12.02
CA ILE A 41 -1.35 -25.35 -11.15
C ILE A 41 -2.60 -25.83 -11.90
N SER A 42 -2.72 -25.56 -13.20
CA SER A 42 -3.86 -26.03 -14.01
C SER A 42 -3.78 -27.52 -14.33
N GLN A 43 -2.58 -28.04 -14.59
CA GLN A 43 -2.35 -29.47 -14.81
C GLN A 43 -2.32 -30.28 -13.51
N LYS A 44 -2.39 -29.62 -12.34
CA LYS A 44 -2.31 -30.27 -11.03
C LYS A 44 -1.01 -31.06 -10.85
N THR A 45 0.09 -30.55 -11.41
CA THR A 45 1.42 -31.19 -11.34
C THR A 45 2.34 -30.54 -10.31
N LEU A 46 1.91 -29.43 -9.70
CA LEU A 46 2.64 -28.80 -8.60
C LEU A 46 2.37 -29.55 -7.29
N PHE A 47 3.39 -30.17 -6.70
CA PHE A 47 3.26 -30.84 -5.40
C PHE A 47 3.49 -29.88 -4.24
N SER A 48 4.62 -29.16 -4.26
CA SER A 48 4.93 -28.20 -3.21
C SER A 48 5.89 -27.11 -3.67
N VAL A 49 5.89 -26.00 -2.94
CA VAL A 49 6.83 -24.89 -3.07
C VAL A 49 7.37 -24.53 -1.69
N THR A 50 8.70 -24.49 -1.58
CA THR A 50 9.40 -24.00 -0.39
C THR A 50 10.28 -22.81 -0.79
N GLY A 51 9.82 -21.60 -0.50
CA GLY A 51 10.50 -20.34 -0.80
C GLY A 51 11.41 -19.86 0.32
N PHE A 52 12.64 -19.50 -0.03
CA PHE A 52 13.68 -19.04 0.86
C PHE A 52 14.16 -17.62 0.50
N ILE A 53 14.67 -16.93 1.52
CA ILE A 53 15.50 -15.73 1.39
C ILE A 53 16.88 -16.11 1.92
N ASN A 54 17.94 -15.84 1.19
CA ASN A 54 19.31 -16.22 1.55
C ASN A 54 19.91 -15.44 2.74
N GLU A 55 19.08 -14.99 3.70
CA GLU A 55 19.47 -14.05 4.75
C GLU A 55 20.50 -14.66 5.70
N GLU A 56 20.36 -15.95 6.00
CA GLU A 56 21.33 -16.75 6.77
C GLU A 56 22.46 -17.33 5.92
N MET A 57 22.58 -16.91 4.66
CA MET A 57 23.68 -17.28 3.75
C MET A 57 23.84 -18.79 3.55
N LEU A 58 22.73 -19.53 3.44
CA LEU A 58 22.73 -20.95 3.05
C LEU A 58 23.51 -21.20 1.75
N PHE A 59 23.52 -20.21 0.85
CA PHE A 59 24.45 -20.10 -0.26
C PHE A 59 25.43 -18.94 0.00
N PRO A 60 26.65 -19.19 0.52
CA PRO A 60 27.56 -18.13 0.96
C PRO A 60 28.03 -17.15 -0.12
N SER A 61 28.03 -17.59 -1.38
CA SER A 61 28.47 -16.79 -2.53
C SER A 61 27.32 -16.03 -3.21
N VAL A 62 26.11 -16.11 -2.68
CA VAL A 62 24.91 -15.46 -3.22
C VAL A 62 24.52 -14.30 -2.30
N LEU A 63 23.99 -13.22 -2.86
CA LEU A 63 23.51 -12.08 -2.08
C LEU A 63 22.51 -12.52 -1.00
N HIS A 64 22.62 -11.96 0.21
CA HIS A 64 21.80 -12.36 1.35
C HIS A 64 20.29 -12.17 1.10
N ASN A 65 19.90 -11.16 0.33
CA ASN A 65 18.49 -10.90 0.02
C ASN A 65 17.96 -11.66 -1.20
N PHE A 66 18.75 -12.57 -1.79
CA PHE A 66 18.33 -13.33 -2.96
C PHE A 66 17.20 -14.29 -2.61
N LYS A 67 16.13 -14.27 -3.40
CA LYS A 67 14.95 -15.13 -3.21
C LYS A 67 14.99 -16.34 -4.14
N TYR A 68 15.02 -17.53 -3.57
CA TYR A 68 15.01 -18.80 -4.32
C TYR A 68 13.97 -19.74 -3.74
N CYS A 69 13.57 -20.76 -4.49
CA CYS A 69 12.58 -21.73 -4.05
C CYS A 69 12.98 -23.14 -4.47
N ILE A 70 12.51 -24.11 -3.70
CA ILE A 70 12.47 -25.52 -4.09
C ILE A 70 11.06 -25.78 -4.60
N ILE A 71 10.96 -26.21 -5.85
CA ILE A 71 9.69 -26.62 -6.46
C ILE A 71 9.71 -28.13 -6.58
N THR A 72 8.69 -28.79 -6.04
CA THR A 72 8.46 -30.22 -6.23
C THR A 72 7.31 -30.42 -7.20
N LEU A 73 7.57 -31.17 -8.28
CA LEU A 73 6.59 -31.47 -9.32
C LEU A 73 6.32 -32.98 -9.39
N THR A 74 5.12 -33.32 -9.85
CA THR A 74 4.69 -34.68 -10.18
C THR A 74 4.41 -34.81 -11.67
N GLY A 75 4.56 -36.03 -12.20
CA GLY A 75 4.06 -36.37 -13.53
C GLY A 75 2.53 -36.29 -13.61
N SER A 76 2.00 -36.15 -14.83
CA SER A 76 0.56 -35.96 -15.10
C SER A 76 -0.37 -37.08 -14.62
N GLY A 77 0.17 -38.27 -14.32
CA GLY A 77 -0.57 -39.39 -13.74
C GLY A 77 -0.76 -39.29 -12.22
N VAL A 78 -0.15 -38.30 -11.56
CA VAL A 78 -0.27 -38.05 -10.11
C VAL A 78 -0.76 -36.61 -9.91
N ALA A 79 -2.08 -36.45 -9.89
CA ALA A 79 -2.73 -35.15 -9.74
C ALA A 79 -2.67 -34.63 -8.30
N ILE A 80 -2.34 -33.35 -8.15
CA ILE A 80 -2.29 -32.61 -6.89
C ILE A 80 -3.35 -31.51 -6.88
N GLU A 81 -4.42 -31.71 -6.11
CA GLU A 81 -5.52 -30.75 -6.00
C GLU A 81 -5.15 -29.50 -5.20
N THR A 82 -4.34 -29.69 -4.15
CA THR A 82 -3.96 -28.65 -3.20
C THR A 82 -2.46 -28.75 -2.92
N PRO A 83 -1.63 -28.06 -3.72
CA PRO A 83 -0.20 -27.99 -3.46
C PRO A 83 0.07 -27.30 -2.13
N ASP A 84 1.15 -27.72 -1.48
CA ASP A 84 1.64 -27.15 -0.23
C ASP A 84 2.65 -26.02 -0.50
N PHE A 85 2.50 -24.90 0.20
CA PHE A 85 3.34 -23.73 0.04
C PHE A 85 3.87 -23.26 1.39
N VAL A 86 5.14 -22.93 1.42
CA VAL A 86 5.76 -22.17 2.51
C VAL A 86 6.76 -21.21 1.91
N PHE A 87 6.79 -19.96 2.39
CA PHE A 87 7.65 -18.90 1.86
C PHE A 87 8.36 -18.15 2.97
N ASN A 88 9.30 -17.29 2.55
CA ASN A 88 10.10 -16.44 3.43
C ASN A 88 10.91 -17.23 4.47
N CYS A 89 11.31 -18.46 4.15
CA CYS A 89 12.16 -19.26 5.04
C CYS A 89 13.61 -18.74 4.99
N TYR A 90 14.24 -18.59 6.14
CA TYR A 90 15.67 -18.29 6.23
C TYR A 90 16.52 -19.56 6.33
N ASN A 91 15.94 -20.63 6.88
CA ASN A 91 16.60 -21.91 7.09
C ASN A 91 15.61 -23.09 7.00
N ILE A 92 16.09 -24.30 7.25
CA ILE A 92 15.27 -25.53 7.20
C ILE A 92 14.35 -25.68 8.41
N ALA A 93 14.66 -25.05 9.55
CA ALA A 93 13.78 -25.09 10.72
C ALA A 93 12.46 -24.34 10.45
N ASP A 94 12.53 -23.22 9.72
CA ASP A 94 11.36 -22.48 9.24
C ASP A 94 10.39 -23.34 8.42
N VAL A 95 10.92 -24.26 7.61
CA VAL A 95 10.13 -25.20 6.79
C VAL A 95 9.39 -26.23 7.64
N LYS A 96 9.81 -26.45 8.90
CA LYS A 96 9.14 -27.40 9.80
C LYS A 96 7.98 -26.77 10.57
N ASP A 97 7.87 -25.45 10.54
CA ASP A 97 6.81 -24.72 11.21
C ASP A 97 5.50 -24.86 10.43
N LYS A 98 4.62 -25.73 10.93
CA LYS A 98 3.35 -26.06 10.28
C LYS A 98 2.41 -24.87 10.15
N ASP A 99 2.51 -23.87 11.02
CA ASP A 99 1.62 -22.70 10.96
C ASP A 99 1.98 -21.81 9.76
N ARG A 100 3.19 -21.94 9.21
CA ARG A 100 3.64 -21.21 8.02
C ARG A 100 3.15 -21.81 6.70
N HIS A 101 2.73 -23.07 6.72
CA HIS A 101 2.28 -23.78 5.53
C HIS A 101 0.86 -23.39 5.15
N PHE A 102 0.62 -23.21 3.86
CA PHE A 102 -0.71 -22.94 3.32
C PHE A 102 -0.91 -23.67 2.00
N THR A 103 -2.17 -23.82 1.61
CA THR A 103 -2.54 -24.44 0.33
C THR A 103 -3.30 -23.46 -0.55
N LEU A 104 -3.11 -23.62 -1.87
CA LEU A 104 -3.80 -22.84 -2.89
C LEU A 104 -4.18 -23.73 -4.06
N ASN A 105 -5.47 -23.81 -4.37
CA ASN A 105 -5.92 -24.37 -5.64
C ASN A 105 -6.05 -23.30 -6.73
N LEU A 106 -6.32 -23.72 -7.97
CA LEU A 106 -6.47 -22.83 -9.12
C LEU A 106 -7.55 -21.74 -8.92
N ASN A 107 -8.68 -22.07 -8.27
CA ASN A 107 -9.75 -21.11 -8.04
C ASN A 107 -9.33 -20.04 -7.02
N GLU A 108 -8.57 -20.42 -6.00
CA GLU A 108 -8.02 -19.48 -5.03
C GLU A 108 -6.94 -18.58 -5.64
N VAL A 109 -6.11 -19.11 -6.56
CA VAL A 109 -5.17 -18.29 -7.33
C VAL A 109 -5.92 -17.27 -8.19
N LYS A 110 -7.00 -17.67 -8.86
CA LYS A 110 -7.85 -16.75 -9.65
C LYS A 110 -8.56 -15.72 -8.79
N LEU A 111 -9.03 -16.10 -7.60
CA LEU A 111 -9.63 -15.20 -6.64
C LEU A 111 -8.64 -14.13 -6.19
N LEU A 112 -7.44 -14.54 -5.81
CA LEU A 112 -6.42 -13.65 -5.26
C LEU A 112 -5.79 -12.79 -6.36
N ASN A 113 -5.36 -13.37 -7.47
CA ASN A 113 -4.66 -12.69 -8.56
C ASN A 113 -5.41 -12.87 -9.90
N PRO A 114 -6.60 -12.26 -10.07
CA PRO A 114 -7.47 -12.50 -11.24
C PRO A 114 -6.86 -12.09 -12.58
N ASN A 115 -6.09 -11.01 -12.63
CA ASN A 115 -5.51 -10.48 -13.88
C ASN A 115 -4.22 -11.23 -14.26
N THR A 116 -3.37 -11.53 -13.27
CA THR A 116 -2.02 -12.07 -13.51
C THR A 116 -1.88 -13.56 -13.29
N ARG A 117 -2.72 -14.13 -12.41
CA ARG A 117 -2.68 -15.53 -11.96
C ARG A 117 -1.29 -15.97 -11.49
N THR A 118 -0.48 -15.04 -10.98
CA THR A 118 0.81 -15.33 -10.35
C THR A 118 0.61 -15.93 -8.96
N CYS A 119 1.63 -16.60 -8.42
CA CYS A 119 1.59 -17.19 -7.10
C CYS A 119 1.62 -16.09 -6.01
N PRO A 120 0.62 -15.99 -5.11
CA PRO A 120 0.69 -15.09 -3.95
C PRO A 120 1.61 -15.67 -2.88
N ILE A 121 2.26 -14.79 -2.10
CA ILE A 121 3.19 -15.17 -1.04
C ILE A 121 2.57 -14.84 0.31
N PHE A 122 2.30 -15.86 1.12
CA PHE A 122 1.78 -15.70 2.47
C PHE A 122 2.83 -15.97 3.54
N LEU A 123 2.71 -15.28 4.67
CA LEU A 123 3.56 -15.49 5.85
C LEU A 123 3.16 -16.76 6.60
N SER A 124 1.87 -17.07 6.61
CA SER A 124 1.32 -18.22 7.34
C SER A 124 -0.04 -18.66 6.79
N TYR A 125 -0.49 -19.82 7.25
CA TYR A 125 -1.85 -20.33 7.03
C TYR A 125 -2.90 -19.27 7.35
N LYS A 126 -2.82 -18.65 8.55
CA LYS A 126 -3.79 -17.65 9.00
C LYS A 126 -3.79 -16.41 8.09
N SER A 127 -2.62 -15.98 7.60
CA SER A 127 -2.57 -14.85 6.66
C SER A 127 -3.26 -15.17 5.33
N ALA A 128 -3.04 -16.39 4.82
CA ALA A 128 -3.69 -16.87 3.60
C ALA A 128 -5.23 -16.90 3.75
N GLU A 129 -5.74 -17.44 4.85
CA GLU A 129 -7.19 -17.54 5.08
C GLU A 129 -7.86 -16.17 5.26
N ILE A 130 -7.27 -15.25 6.03
CA ILE A 130 -7.78 -13.88 6.16
C ILE A 130 -7.80 -13.18 4.80
N THR A 131 -6.74 -13.32 4.01
CA THR A 131 -6.68 -12.70 2.68
C THR A 131 -7.73 -13.30 1.74
N LYS A 132 -7.91 -14.62 1.74
CA LYS A 132 -8.99 -15.26 0.97
C LYS A 132 -10.37 -14.75 1.40
N LYS A 133 -10.63 -14.57 2.71
CA LYS A 133 -11.88 -13.98 3.23
C LYS A 133 -12.09 -12.56 2.68
N ILE A 134 -11.05 -11.71 2.69
CA ILE A 134 -11.10 -10.36 2.14
C ILE A 134 -11.47 -10.38 0.65
N TYR A 135 -10.75 -11.17 -0.15
CA TYR A 135 -10.96 -11.21 -1.61
C TYR A 135 -12.29 -11.85 -2.02
N ARG A 136 -12.92 -12.68 -1.16
CA ARG A 136 -14.29 -13.17 -1.39
C ARG A 136 -15.35 -12.08 -1.17
N ARG A 137 -15.04 -11.05 -0.37
CA ARG A 137 -15.98 -10.02 0.06
C ARG A 137 -15.82 -8.72 -0.72
N ILE A 138 -14.58 -8.31 -0.96
CA ILE A 138 -14.23 -7.00 -1.52
C ILE A 138 -13.75 -7.18 -2.96
N PRO A 139 -14.31 -6.45 -3.94
CA PRO A 139 -13.85 -6.52 -5.32
C PRO A 139 -12.41 -6.00 -5.42
N ILE A 140 -11.71 -6.44 -6.47
CA ILE A 140 -10.43 -5.83 -6.80
C ILE A 140 -10.64 -4.45 -7.42
N LEU A 141 -9.62 -3.59 -7.30
CA LEU A 141 -9.66 -2.22 -7.78
C LEU A 141 -9.96 -2.13 -9.29
N ASP A 142 -9.32 -2.96 -10.10
CA ASP A 142 -9.41 -2.92 -11.55
C ASP A 142 -9.18 -4.30 -12.17
N SER A 143 -10.28 -4.94 -12.59
CA SER A 143 -10.30 -6.25 -13.26
C SER A 143 -10.18 -6.07 -14.77
N ASP A 144 -9.44 -6.95 -15.44
CA ASP A 144 -9.42 -6.97 -16.92
C ASP A 144 -10.74 -7.47 -17.52
N ASN A 145 -11.62 -8.10 -16.73
CA ASN A 145 -12.83 -8.76 -17.20
C ASN A 145 -14.14 -8.12 -16.69
N ASP A 146 -14.06 -7.21 -15.72
CA ASP A 146 -15.23 -6.61 -15.06
C ASP A 146 -15.17 -5.08 -15.10
N VAL A 147 -16.31 -4.44 -14.80
CA VAL A 147 -16.39 -2.98 -14.75
C VAL A 147 -15.66 -2.47 -13.51
N ASN A 148 -14.63 -1.66 -13.72
CA ASN A 148 -13.94 -0.91 -12.68
C ASN A 148 -14.85 0.21 -12.15
N GLU A 149 -15.49 0.01 -11.00
CA GLU A 149 -16.40 1.00 -10.37
C GLU A 149 -15.70 2.31 -10.01
N TRP A 150 -14.38 2.29 -9.79
CA TRP A 150 -13.60 3.49 -9.55
C TRP A 150 -13.26 4.23 -10.85
N GLY A 151 -13.16 3.51 -11.98
CA GLY A 151 -12.68 4.03 -13.26
C GLY A 151 -11.28 4.67 -13.19
N ILE A 152 -10.50 4.38 -12.15
CA ILE A 152 -9.20 5.03 -11.95
C ILE A 152 -8.12 4.43 -12.83
N SER A 153 -7.15 5.26 -13.21
CA SER A 153 -5.91 4.82 -13.86
C SER A 153 -4.69 5.39 -13.15
N PHE A 154 -3.50 4.89 -13.49
CA PHE A 154 -2.24 5.36 -12.91
C PHE A 154 -1.34 5.92 -13.98
N SER A 155 -0.64 7.02 -13.65
CA SER A 155 0.28 7.69 -14.57
C SER A 155 1.59 8.06 -13.89
N THR A 156 2.66 8.16 -14.66
CA THR A 156 3.94 8.73 -14.24
C THR A 156 4.12 10.09 -14.91
N MET A 157 4.55 11.12 -14.17
CA MET A 157 4.63 12.48 -14.71
C MET A 157 6.01 12.80 -15.33
N PHE A 158 7.11 12.54 -14.62
CA PHE A 158 8.47 12.75 -15.12
C PHE A 158 9.35 11.51 -14.93
N HIS A 159 10.00 11.04 -15.99
CA HIS A 159 11.00 9.98 -15.92
C HIS A 159 12.38 10.57 -15.63
N MET A 160 13.01 10.13 -14.53
CA MET A 160 14.26 10.76 -14.04
C MET A 160 15.42 10.74 -15.04
N SER A 161 15.45 9.79 -15.97
CA SER A 161 16.48 9.73 -17.01
C SER A 161 16.06 10.42 -18.31
N ASN A 162 14.82 10.23 -18.76
CA ASN A 162 14.40 10.62 -20.11
C ASN A 162 14.08 12.12 -20.17
N ASP A 163 13.52 12.64 -19.07
CA ASP A 163 13.16 14.05 -18.93
C ASP A 163 14.27 14.86 -18.22
N SER A 164 15.45 14.29 -18.00
CA SER A 164 16.55 14.92 -17.25
C SER A 164 16.98 16.27 -17.81
N HIS A 165 16.85 16.47 -19.13
CA HIS A 165 17.12 17.72 -19.83
C HIS A 165 16.17 18.88 -19.44
N LEU A 166 15.05 18.58 -18.77
CA LEU A 166 14.10 19.57 -18.27
C LEU A 166 14.40 20.02 -16.82
N PHE A 167 15.32 19.34 -16.13
CA PHE A 167 15.52 19.51 -14.69
C PHE A 167 16.61 20.53 -14.38
N SER A 168 16.34 21.37 -13.37
CA SER A 168 17.31 22.28 -12.77
C SER A 168 17.52 21.91 -11.30
N VAL A 169 18.75 21.98 -10.81
CA VAL A 169 19.05 21.88 -9.36
C VAL A 169 18.78 23.20 -8.62
N MET A 170 18.74 24.32 -9.35
CA MET A 170 18.43 25.63 -8.79
C MET A 170 16.95 25.95 -8.96
N LYS A 171 16.32 26.36 -7.85
CA LYS A 171 14.98 26.95 -7.86
C LYS A 171 15.02 28.32 -8.55
N SER A 172 14.01 28.59 -9.35
CA SER A 172 13.75 29.88 -9.98
C SER A 172 12.32 30.33 -9.65
N GLU A 173 12.00 31.60 -9.87
CA GLU A 173 10.64 32.12 -9.59
C GLU A 173 9.55 31.37 -10.36
N ASP A 174 9.87 30.92 -11.58
CA ASP A 174 8.93 30.28 -12.50
C ASP A 174 9.07 28.73 -12.53
N SER A 175 9.73 28.14 -11.53
CA SER A 175 9.86 26.69 -11.41
C SER A 175 9.20 26.13 -10.16
N LEU A 176 8.73 24.88 -10.27
CA LEU A 176 8.13 24.11 -9.20
C LEU A 176 8.98 22.87 -8.90
N PRO A 177 8.97 22.38 -7.66
CA PRO A 177 9.77 21.22 -7.26
C PRO A 177 9.27 19.93 -7.92
N ILE A 178 10.18 18.97 -8.12
CA ILE A 178 9.84 17.58 -8.41
C ILE A 178 9.86 16.77 -7.11
N TYR A 179 8.72 16.19 -6.76
CA TYR A 179 8.60 15.29 -5.61
C TYR A 179 9.01 13.86 -5.97
N GLU A 180 9.75 13.24 -5.06
CA GLU A 180 10.12 11.83 -5.08
C GLU A 180 9.37 11.06 -3.99
N ALA A 181 9.19 9.74 -4.15
CA ALA A 181 8.48 8.93 -3.18
C ALA A 181 9.02 9.05 -1.75
N LYS A 182 10.34 9.27 -1.60
CA LYS A 182 10.99 9.43 -0.30
C LYS A 182 10.62 10.73 0.43
N MET A 183 10.07 11.73 -0.27
CA MET A 183 9.69 13.02 0.30
C MET A 183 8.31 13.01 0.96
N ILE A 184 7.51 11.97 0.72
CA ILE A 184 6.13 11.87 1.19
C ILE A 184 5.90 10.62 2.06
N ASN A 185 4.84 10.64 2.86
CA ASN A 185 4.36 9.48 3.61
C ASN A 185 2.82 9.57 3.76
N GLN A 186 2.20 8.59 4.43
CA GLN A 186 0.75 8.54 4.65
C GLN A 186 0.25 9.87 5.21
N PHE A 187 -0.64 10.54 4.46
CA PHE A 187 -1.22 11.84 4.82
C PHE A 187 -0.18 12.93 5.15
N ASN A 188 1.02 12.85 4.58
CA ASN A 188 2.08 13.83 4.78
C ASN A 188 2.83 14.08 3.48
N HIS A 189 2.49 15.16 2.78
CA HIS A 189 3.19 15.59 1.57
C HIS A 189 4.53 16.28 1.86
N ARG A 190 4.81 16.59 3.13
CA ARG A 190 6.00 17.30 3.61
C ARG A 190 6.90 16.42 4.49
N TYR A 191 6.88 15.11 4.28
CA TYR A 191 7.50 14.14 5.18
C TYR A 191 9.02 14.25 5.26
N ALA A 192 9.71 14.46 4.16
CA ALA A 192 11.17 14.55 4.15
C ALA A 192 11.67 15.55 3.10
N SER A 193 12.80 16.20 3.38
CA SER A 193 13.32 17.31 2.59
C SER A 193 14.81 17.19 2.28
N TYR A 194 15.23 17.84 1.20
CA TYR A 194 16.63 18.02 0.84
C TYR A 194 17.34 19.19 1.56
N ASN A 195 16.62 20.00 2.37
CA ASN A 195 17.17 21.20 3.02
C ASN A 195 18.43 20.97 3.88
N SER A 196 18.58 19.76 4.42
CA SER A 196 19.68 19.38 5.31
C SER A 196 20.84 18.69 4.58
N LEU A 197 20.78 18.60 3.25
CA LEU A 197 21.82 18.01 2.40
C LEU A 197 22.57 19.10 1.63
N LEU A 198 23.80 18.80 1.20
CA LEU A 198 24.57 19.71 0.35
C LEU A 198 23.92 19.85 -1.04
N ASP A 199 24.12 20.98 -1.71
CA ASP A 199 23.61 21.20 -3.06
C ASP A 199 24.08 20.08 -4.02
N GLY A 200 23.12 19.39 -4.63
CA GLY A 200 23.38 18.26 -5.53
C GLY A 200 23.62 16.91 -4.85
N GLU A 201 23.64 16.86 -3.51
CA GLU A 201 23.75 15.60 -2.77
C GLU A 201 22.48 14.75 -2.93
N ARG A 202 22.66 13.51 -3.40
CA ARG A 202 21.58 12.52 -3.52
C ARG A 202 21.72 11.47 -2.43
N SER A 203 20.92 11.59 -1.38
CA SER A 203 20.74 10.52 -0.42
C SER A 203 19.60 9.57 -0.82
N HIS A 204 19.77 8.27 -0.59
CA HIS A 204 18.69 7.28 -0.71
C HIS A 204 17.61 7.47 0.37
N MET A 205 18.00 8.01 1.53
CA MET A 205 17.12 8.30 2.66
C MET A 205 17.24 9.79 3.01
N LEU A 206 16.14 10.52 2.88
CA LEU A 206 16.11 11.92 3.28
C LEU A 206 15.85 12.04 4.78
N PRO A 207 16.45 13.03 5.46
CA PRO A 207 16.04 13.41 6.81
C PRO A 207 14.55 13.76 6.82
N GLU A 208 13.83 13.22 7.79
CA GLU A 208 12.41 13.56 8.02
C GLU A 208 12.30 15.03 8.46
N SER A 209 11.25 15.72 8.03
CA SER A 209 10.97 17.09 8.46
C SER A 209 10.74 17.12 9.97
N GLU A 210 11.26 18.13 10.64
CA GLU A 210 11.11 18.28 12.07
C GLU A 210 9.68 18.69 12.44
N LEU A 211 9.25 18.37 13.67
CA LEU A 211 7.93 18.75 14.18
C LEU A 211 7.66 20.27 14.05
N LYS A 212 8.66 21.12 14.33
CA LYS A 212 8.54 22.58 14.22
C LYS A 212 8.26 23.04 12.79
N GLU A 213 8.78 22.32 11.79
CA GLU A 213 8.56 22.62 10.38
C GLU A 213 7.14 22.19 9.97
N LEU A 214 6.72 20.98 10.39
CA LEU A 214 5.38 20.48 10.11
C LEU A 214 4.28 21.33 10.77
N GLN A 215 4.57 21.92 11.94
CA GLN A 215 3.71 22.89 12.63
C GLN A 215 3.67 24.27 11.97
N ASN A 216 4.53 24.56 10.99
CA ASN A 216 4.44 25.79 10.21
C ASN A 216 3.56 25.55 8.97
N PRO A 217 2.40 26.23 8.83
CA PRO A 217 1.49 26.02 7.70
C PRO A 217 2.04 26.58 6.37
N ASN A 218 3.12 27.36 6.41
CA ASN A 218 3.81 27.88 5.23
C ASN A 218 5.06 27.07 4.85
N TYR A 219 5.45 26.08 5.65
CA TYR A 219 6.61 25.25 5.34
C TYR A 219 6.31 24.36 4.13
N THR A 220 7.24 24.35 3.18
CA THR A 220 7.24 23.47 2.01
C THR A 220 8.58 22.73 1.95
N VAL A 221 8.56 21.48 1.50
CA VAL A 221 9.80 20.71 1.35
C VAL A 221 10.60 21.17 0.13
N SER A 222 11.91 21.26 0.29
CA SER A 222 12.81 21.41 -0.85
C SER A 222 13.07 20.10 -1.57
N ALA A 223 13.14 20.18 -2.90
CA ALA A 223 13.45 19.09 -3.79
C ALA A 223 14.87 19.20 -4.35
N CYS A 224 15.41 18.07 -4.84
CA CYS A 224 16.67 18.04 -5.57
C CYS A 224 16.56 18.66 -6.97
N TYR A 225 15.39 18.56 -7.60
CA TYR A 225 15.14 19.08 -8.94
C TYR A 225 13.90 19.96 -9.01
N TYR A 226 13.95 20.91 -9.92
CA TYR A 226 12.91 21.86 -10.25
C TYR A 226 12.66 21.84 -11.77
N VAL A 227 11.42 22.09 -12.16
CA VAL A 227 10.99 22.16 -13.56
C VAL A 227 10.15 23.42 -13.75
N LEU A 228 10.23 24.02 -14.94
CA LEU A 228 9.40 25.17 -15.30
C LEU A 228 7.92 24.87 -15.08
N LYS A 229 7.21 25.79 -14.42
CA LYS A 229 5.78 25.64 -14.07
C LYS A 229 4.92 25.26 -15.28
N LYS A 230 5.19 25.85 -16.45
CA LYS A 230 4.46 25.53 -17.70
C LYS A 230 4.52 24.05 -18.08
N GLU A 231 5.65 23.39 -17.86
CA GLU A 231 5.86 21.98 -18.21
C GLU A 231 5.10 21.04 -17.28
N ILE A 232 4.95 21.44 -16.01
CA ILE A 232 4.14 20.72 -15.02
C ILE A 232 2.66 20.90 -15.33
N LEU A 233 2.21 22.14 -15.55
CA LEU A 233 0.80 22.42 -15.88
C LEU A 233 0.36 21.69 -17.16
N ALA A 234 1.22 21.67 -18.19
CA ALA A 234 0.94 20.98 -19.45
C ALA A 234 0.77 19.45 -19.28
N ARG A 235 1.41 18.84 -18.28
CA ARG A 235 1.25 17.42 -17.94
C ARG A 235 0.07 17.18 -17.00
N VAL A 236 -0.13 18.06 -16.00
CA VAL A 236 -1.22 17.96 -15.02
C VAL A 236 -2.59 18.05 -15.68
N GLN A 237 -2.77 18.91 -16.68
CA GLN A 237 -4.04 19.02 -17.42
C GLN A 237 -4.45 17.72 -18.15
N LEU A 238 -3.51 16.80 -18.39
CA LEU A 238 -3.78 15.47 -18.96
C LEU A 238 -4.19 14.44 -17.89
N ILE A 239 -3.98 14.77 -16.61
CA ILE A 239 -4.18 13.89 -15.46
C ILE A 239 -5.47 14.26 -14.72
N THR A 240 -5.68 15.55 -14.47
CA THR A 240 -6.82 16.04 -13.69
C THR A 240 -7.14 17.50 -14.00
N ASN A 241 -8.38 17.89 -13.72
CA ASN A 241 -8.83 19.29 -13.71
C ASN A 241 -8.77 19.92 -12.31
N ARG A 242 -8.27 19.19 -11.30
CA ARG A 242 -8.13 19.66 -9.92
C ARG A 242 -6.79 20.38 -9.70
N ASN A 243 -6.77 21.25 -8.70
CA ASN A 243 -5.56 21.99 -8.28
C ASN A 243 -4.76 21.26 -7.20
N TRP A 244 -4.84 19.93 -7.20
CA TRP A 244 -4.12 19.02 -6.31
C TRP A 244 -4.06 17.63 -7.00
N LEU A 245 -3.16 16.77 -6.53
CA LEU A 245 -2.95 15.42 -7.07
C LEU A 245 -3.00 14.39 -5.94
N ILE A 246 -3.25 13.12 -6.28
CA ILE A 246 -2.99 12.00 -5.36
C ILE A 246 -1.82 11.19 -5.90
N GLY A 247 -0.77 11.09 -5.10
CA GLY A 247 0.41 10.28 -5.40
C GLY A 247 0.57 9.14 -4.39
N PHE A 248 1.44 8.18 -4.73
CA PHE A 248 1.83 7.12 -3.79
C PHE A 248 3.28 6.70 -3.97
N ARG A 249 3.86 6.10 -2.92
CA ARG A 249 5.23 5.58 -3.00
C ARG A 249 5.27 4.36 -3.93
N GLY A 250 5.89 4.51 -5.10
CA GLY A 250 6.11 3.42 -6.05
C GLY A 250 7.19 2.43 -5.59
N ILE A 251 8.10 2.88 -4.70
CA ILE A 251 9.08 2.04 -4.03
C ILE A 251 8.56 1.68 -2.64
N ALA A 252 8.47 0.37 -2.37
CA ALA A 252 7.90 -0.20 -1.15
C ALA A 252 8.67 -1.47 -0.73
N SER A 253 8.44 -1.95 0.47
CA SER A 253 8.88 -3.28 0.89
C SER A 253 7.95 -3.81 1.96
N ALA A 254 7.71 -5.13 1.96
CA ALA A 254 6.97 -5.81 3.02
C ALA A 254 7.71 -5.75 4.37
N GLY A 255 9.01 -5.43 4.35
CA GLY A 255 9.82 -5.20 5.55
C GLY A 255 9.76 -3.78 6.12
N LEU A 256 9.01 -2.85 5.51
CA LEU A 256 8.83 -1.49 6.06
C LEU A 256 7.74 -1.47 7.15
N SER A 257 7.71 -0.38 7.94
CA SER A 257 6.63 -0.16 8.92
C SER A 257 5.26 -0.11 8.27
N ARG A 258 5.16 0.49 7.09
CA ARG A 258 3.97 0.53 6.22
C ARG A 258 4.44 0.27 4.79
N THR A 259 3.76 -0.62 4.07
CA THR A 259 4.14 -0.99 2.70
C THR A 259 3.44 -0.09 1.69
N ILE A 260 2.25 0.40 2.02
CA ILE A 260 1.46 1.27 1.15
C ILE A 260 1.41 2.68 1.77
N ALA A 261 1.70 3.70 0.96
CA ALA A 261 1.57 5.09 1.38
C ALA A 261 1.04 5.94 0.22
N TYR A 262 -0.19 6.41 0.39
CA TYR A 262 -0.89 7.34 -0.50
C TYR A 262 -1.01 8.71 0.18
N VAL A 263 -1.01 9.77 -0.63
CA VAL A 263 -0.99 11.14 -0.14
C VAL A 263 -1.61 12.09 -1.16
N CYS A 264 -2.36 13.09 -0.69
CA CYS A 264 -2.71 14.25 -1.51
C CYS A 264 -1.53 15.23 -1.51
N ILE A 265 -1.16 15.73 -2.70
CA ILE A 265 -0.05 16.67 -2.88
C ILE A 265 -0.54 17.90 -3.66
N PRO A 266 0.09 19.08 -3.48
CA PRO A 266 -0.18 20.25 -4.32
C PRO A 266 0.20 20.01 -5.79
N ILE A 267 -0.10 20.97 -6.67
CA ILE A 267 0.43 20.94 -8.04
C ILE A 267 1.95 21.14 -8.00
N VAL A 268 2.67 20.02 -8.16
CA VAL A 268 4.13 19.93 -8.24
C VAL A 268 4.51 18.93 -9.33
N GLY A 269 5.79 18.90 -9.71
CA GLY A 269 6.32 17.81 -10.52
C GLY A 269 6.35 16.52 -9.71
N ALA A 270 6.06 15.38 -10.33
CA ALA A 270 6.19 14.07 -9.68
C ALA A 270 7.14 13.15 -10.47
N SER A 271 8.15 12.62 -9.80
CA SER A 271 9.05 11.65 -10.42
C SER A 271 8.36 10.31 -10.70
N ASN A 272 8.94 9.47 -11.54
CA ASN A 272 8.46 8.10 -11.80
C ASN A 272 8.46 7.20 -10.55
N SER A 273 9.12 7.61 -9.46
CA SER A 273 9.02 6.92 -8.17
C SER A 273 7.73 7.25 -7.41
N LEU A 274 7.06 8.36 -7.74
CA LEU A 274 5.82 8.86 -7.15
C LEU A 274 4.71 8.89 -8.22
N PRO A 275 4.15 7.74 -8.63
CA PRO A 275 3.09 7.76 -9.63
C PRO A 275 1.82 8.41 -9.10
N ILE A 276 1.03 8.94 -10.01
CA ILE A 276 -0.19 9.70 -9.75
C ILE A 276 -1.42 8.85 -10.08
N VAL A 277 -2.47 9.02 -9.26
CA VAL A 277 -3.80 8.42 -9.48
C VAL A 277 -4.66 9.39 -10.27
N MET A 278 -5.26 8.91 -11.35
CA MET A 278 -6.20 9.65 -12.18
C MET A 278 -7.61 9.17 -11.86
N PHE A 279 -8.48 10.09 -11.45
CA PHE A 279 -9.88 9.82 -11.17
C PHE A 279 -10.76 10.34 -12.31
N PRO A 280 -11.82 9.61 -12.69
CA PRO A 280 -12.89 10.16 -13.50
C PRO A 280 -13.72 11.16 -12.66
N SER A 281 -14.36 12.11 -13.33
CA SER A 281 -15.07 13.25 -12.71
C SER A 281 -16.12 12.81 -11.68
N GLU A 282 -16.76 11.67 -11.91
CA GLU A 282 -17.90 11.12 -11.19
C GLU A 282 -17.55 10.58 -9.78
N VAL A 283 -16.28 10.29 -9.51
CA VAL A 283 -15.85 9.67 -8.23
C VAL A 283 -14.92 10.56 -7.39
N TYR A 284 -14.62 11.78 -7.85
CA TYR A 284 -13.71 12.69 -7.13
C TYR A 284 -14.18 12.99 -5.70
N ASP A 285 -15.49 13.04 -5.46
CA ASP A 285 -16.05 13.28 -4.13
C ASP A 285 -15.66 12.19 -3.11
N TYR A 286 -15.19 11.03 -3.58
CA TYR A 286 -14.72 9.91 -2.77
C TYR A 286 -13.20 9.77 -2.74
N ALA A 287 -12.44 10.69 -3.35
CA ALA A 287 -10.99 10.63 -3.40
C ALA A 287 -10.35 10.61 -1.99
N GLY A 288 -10.91 11.35 -1.04
CA GLY A 288 -10.49 11.28 0.37
C GLY A 288 -10.69 9.89 0.99
N CYS A 289 -11.84 9.27 0.72
CA CYS A 289 -12.14 7.90 1.16
C CYS A 289 -11.20 6.87 0.51
N PHE A 290 -10.86 7.05 -0.77
CA PHE A 290 -9.86 6.24 -1.45
C PHE A 290 -8.51 6.33 -0.73
N VAL A 291 -8.00 7.54 -0.47
CA VAL A 291 -6.73 7.73 0.24
C VAL A 291 -6.75 7.08 1.63
N ALA A 292 -7.88 7.17 2.35
CA ALA A 292 -8.04 6.51 3.64
C ALA A 292 -7.99 4.98 3.52
N CYS A 293 -8.73 4.41 2.57
CA CYS A 293 -8.74 2.97 2.29
C CYS A 293 -7.33 2.47 1.94
N MET A 294 -6.64 3.21 1.07
CA MET A 294 -5.28 2.92 0.63
C MET A 294 -4.25 2.98 1.76
N ASN A 295 -4.50 3.79 2.78
CA ASN A 295 -3.63 3.92 3.95
C ASN A 295 -4.11 3.08 5.16
N SER A 296 -5.09 2.20 5.01
CA SER A 296 -5.56 1.34 6.11
C SER A 296 -4.63 0.14 6.36
N PHE A 297 -4.58 -0.36 7.60
CA PHE A 297 -3.81 -1.56 7.94
C PHE A 297 -4.33 -2.81 7.22
N VAL A 298 -5.65 -2.96 7.04
CA VAL A 298 -6.24 -4.11 6.34
C VAL A 298 -5.84 -4.18 4.86
N LEU A 299 -5.75 -3.03 4.18
CA LEU A 299 -5.26 -2.98 2.81
C LEU A 299 -3.74 -3.19 2.75
N ASP A 300 -2.97 -2.56 3.65
CA ASP A 300 -1.52 -2.74 3.73
C ASP A 300 -1.16 -4.22 3.96
N PHE A 301 -1.90 -4.91 4.83
CA PHE A 301 -1.82 -6.35 5.05
C PHE A 301 -2.04 -7.15 3.77
N SER A 302 -3.11 -6.84 3.02
CA SER A 302 -3.39 -7.49 1.73
C SER A 302 -2.28 -7.23 0.70
N GLY A 303 -1.77 -6.00 0.64
CA GLY A 303 -0.71 -5.60 -0.29
C GLY A 303 0.65 -6.23 0.01
N ARG A 304 1.01 -6.37 1.29
CA ARG A 304 2.26 -7.02 1.74
C ARG A 304 2.42 -8.43 1.19
N GLN A 305 1.32 -9.17 1.16
CA GLN A 305 1.28 -10.57 0.71
C GLN A 305 1.37 -10.71 -0.83
N LYS A 306 1.25 -9.59 -1.54
CA LYS A 306 1.37 -9.52 -3.00
C LYS A 306 2.69 -8.93 -3.48
N LEU A 307 3.43 -8.31 -2.57
CA LEU A 307 4.64 -7.59 -2.92
C LEU A 307 5.85 -8.54 -2.91
N ALA A 308 6.21 -9.07 -4.08
CA ALA A 308 7.37 -9.94 -4.24
C ALA A 308 8.72 -9.17 -4.29
N GLY A 309 8.71 -7.91 -4.71
CA GLY A 309 9.92 -7.08 -4.91
C GLY A 309 9.76 -5.64 -4.39
N PRO A 310 10.73 -4.76 -4.61
CA PRO A 310 10.73 -3.41 -4.03
C PRO A 310 9.81 -2.41 -4.75
N ASN A 311 9.25 -2.79 -5.90
CA ASN A 311 8.42 -1.91 -6.70
C ASN A 311 6.95 -2.33 -6.58
N LEU A 312 6.13 -1.40 -6.12
CA LEU A 312 4.69 -1.53 -6.16
C LEU A 312 4.24 -1.20 -7.58
N ASN A 313 4.32 -2.17 -8.51
CA ASN A 313 3.97 -1.98 -9.92
C ASN A 313 2.45 -1.85 -10.16
N PHE A 314 2.03 -1.21 -11.26
CA PHE A 314 0.61 -0.98 -11.57
C PHE A 314 -0.24 -2.25 -11.55
N PHE A 315 0.23 -3.35 -12.15
CA PHE A 315 -0.50 -4.61 -12.15
C PHE A 315 -0.77 -5.18 -10.75
N ILE A 316 0.07 -4.89 -9.75
CA ILE A 316 -0.14 -5.32 -8.35
C ILE A 316 -1.32 -4.54 -7.76
N LYS A 317 -1.32 -3.20 -7.94
CA LYS A 317 -2.34 -2.30 -7.38
C LYS A 317 -3.72 -2.53 -7.98
N ARG A 318 -3.81 -2.77 -9.29
CA ARG A 318 -5.06 -3.11 -9.99
C ARG A 318 -5.80 -4.29 -9.32
N GLN A 319 -5.04 -5.19 -8.69
CA GLN A 319 -5.59 -6.40 -8.05
C GLN A 319 -5.67 -6.28 -6.51
N PHE A 320 -5.63 -5.08 -5.94
CA PHE A 320 -5.88 -4.86 -4.51
C PHE A 320 -7.37 -4.91 -4.20
N PRO A 321 -7.79 -5.42 -3.04
CA PRO A 321 -9.19 -5.49 -2.66
C PRO A 321 -9.59 -4.11 -2.14
N VAL A 322 -10.22 -3.28 -2.98
CA VAL A 322 -10.55 -1.88 -2.65
C VAL A 322 -12.06 -1.72 -2.61
N LEU A 323 -12.56 -1.13 -1.52
CA LEU A 323 -13.98 -0.83 -1.37
C LEU A 323 -14.46 0.09 -2.51
N PRO A 324 -15.55 -0.23 -3.22
CA PRO A 324 -16.05 0.57 -4.32
C PRO A 324 -16.60 1.92 -3.84
N PRO A 325 -16.69 2.96 -4.70
CA PRO A 325 -17.23 4.26 -4.34
C PRO A 325 -18.62 4.21 -3.72
N THR A 326 -19.46 3.28 -4.20
CA THR A 326 -20.82 2.99 -3.72
C THR A 326 -20.87 2.54 -2.26
N THR A 327 -19.75 2.07 -1.68
CA THR A 327 -19.67 1.78 -0.25
C THR A 327 -19.81 3.07 0.55
N TYR A 328 -19.20 4.16 0.11
CA TYR A 328 -19.12 5.38 0.91
C TYR A 328 -20.42 6.20 0.91
N THR A 329 -21.39 5.84 0.08
CA THR A 329 -22.74 6.43 0.10
C THR A 329 -23.65 5.79 1.14
N GLN A 330 -23.27 4.62 1.66
CA GLN A 330 -24.06 3.90 2.66
C GLN A 330 -24.01 4.62 4.00
N THR A 331 -25.05 4.45 4.80
CA THR A 331 -25.13 4.98 6.16
C THR A 331 -24.01 4.41 7.03
N CYS A 332 -23.34 5.28 7.78
CA CYS A 332 -22.34 4.90 8.76
C CYS A 332 -23.01 4.26 9.99
N LEU A 333 -22.91 2.93 10.11
CA LEU A 333 -23.64 2.15 11.13
C LEU A 333 -23.27 2.49 12.57
N TRP A 334 -22.05 3.00 12.79
CA TRP A 334 -21.59 3.40 14.11
C TRP A 334 -21.79 4.90 14.38
N SER A 335 -22.37 5.67 13.46
CA SER A 335 -22.72 7.08 13.71
C SER A 335 -24.15 7.24 14.21
N SER A 336 -24.37 8.13 15.17
CA SER A 336 -25.70 8.47 15.70
C SER A 336 -26.54 9.30 14.74
N ASN A 337 -25.90 9.99 13.80
CA ASN A 337 -26.52 11.09 13.06
C ASN A 337 -27.07 10.66 11.70
N GLY A 338 -27.02 9.36 11.37
CA GLY A 338 -27.44 8.83 10.07
C GLY A 338 -26.59 9.34 8.90
N GLU A 339 -25.39 9.87 9.18
CA GLU A 339 -24.47 10.36 8.15
C GLU A 339 -23.95 9.21 7.27
N THR A 340 -23.49 9.54 6.06
CA THR A 340 -22.88 8.53 5.18
C THR A 340 -21.48 8.15 5.67
N LEU A 341 -20.96 7.00 5.22
CA LEU A 341 -19.57 6.62 5.47
C LEU A 341 -18.59 7.67 4.93
N ARG A 342 -18.89 8.31 3.79
CA ARG A 342 -18.11 9.44 3.29
C ARG A 342 -18.06 10.58 4.30
N ASP A 343 -19.21 11.00 4.82
CA ASP A 343 -19.29 12.15 5.71
C ASP A 343 -18.62 11.89 7.06
N TRP A 344 -18.56 10.63 7.50
CA TRP A 344 -17.78 10.23 8.67
C TRP A 344 -16.26 10.16 8.40
N ILE A 345 -15.84 9.63 7.23
CA ILE A 345 -14.42 9.43 6.89
C ILE A 345 -13.74 10.77 6.51
N LEU A 346 -14.41 11.58 5.68
CA LEU A 346 -13.81 12.75 5.04
C LEU A 346 -13.24 13.78 6.04
N PRO A 347 -13.92 14.16 7.14
CA PRO A 347 -13.36 15.07 8.14
C PRO A 347 -12.02 14.60 8.70
N ARG A 348 -11.87 13.29 8.93
CA ARG A 348 -10.63 12.69 9.47
C ARG A 348 -9.49 12.75 8.46
N VAL A 349 -9.80 12.46 7.20
CA VAL A 349 -8.82 12.53 6.10
C VAL A 349 -8.40 13.97 5.84
N LEU A 350 -9.38 14.88 5.82
CA LEU A 350 -9.16 16.31 5.62
C LEU A 350 -8.20 16.85 6.68
N GLU A 351 -8.46 16.57 7.95
CA GLU A 351 -7.60 17.02 9.06
C GLU A 351 -6.21 16.38 9.03
N LEU A 352 -6.11 15.11 8.64
CA LEU A 352 -4.81 14.45 8.45
C LEU A 352 -4.00 15.04 7.28
N THR A 353 -4.66 15.63 6.28
CA THR A 353 -4.06 15.99 5.00
C THR A 353 -3.77 17.49 4.89
N TYR A 354 -4.76 18.35 5.17
CA TYR A 354 -4.66 19.80 5.00
C TYR A 354 -3.94 20.47 6.18
N THR A 355 -2.62 20.30 6.24
CA THR A 355 -1.76 20.84 7.30
C THR A 355 -0.89 22.03 6.85
N ALA A 356 -1.00 22.43 5.58
CA ALA A 356 -0.31 23.57 5.00
C ALA A 356 -1.15 24.22 3.89
N TRP A 357 -0.90 25.51 3.64
CA TRP A 357 -1.66 26.33 2.70
C TRP A 357 -1.57 25.86 1.25
N ASP A 358 -0.50 25.16 0.89
CA ASP A 358 -0.34 24.60 -0.46
C ASP A 358 -1.39 23.52 -0.80
N LEU A 359 -2.09 22.97 0.19
CA LEU A 359 -3.24 22.07 0.03
C LEU A 359 -4.60 22.73 0.25
N GLU A 360 -4.69 24.06 0.32
CA GLU A 360 -5.97 24.78 0.39
C GLU A 360 -6.94 24.37 -0.74
N PRO A 361 -6.53 24.17 -2.00
CA PRO A 361 -7.45 23.75 -3.05
C PRO A 361 -8.11 22.38 -2.78
N PHE A 362 -7.39 21.45 -2.13
CA PHE A 362 -7.97 20.17 -1.71
C PHE A 362 -9.02 20.36 -0.61
N ALA A 363 -8.74 21.24 0.36
CA ALA A 363 -9.68 21.55 1.44
C ALA A 363 -10.97 22.20 0.90
N GLN A 364 -10.84 23.14 -0.02
CA GLN A 364 -11.98 23.79 -0.68
C GLN A 364 -12.85 22.79 -1.45
N ASP A 365 -12.23 21.88 -2.21
CA ASP A 365 -12.94 20.79 -2.91
C ASP A 365 -13.62 19.81 -1.92
N CYS A 366 -13.14 19.69 -0.69
CA CYS A 366 -13.79 18.93 0.39
C CYS A 366 -14.89 19.73 1.12
N GLY A 367 -15.13 20.99 0.75
CA GLY A 367 -16.12 21.87 1.40
C GLY A 367 -15.62 22.62 2.63
N PHE A 368 -14.29 22.70 2.83
CA PHE A 368 -13.68 23.38 3.98
C PHE A 368 -12.94 24.65 3.57
N ASN A 369 -13.32 25.78 4.16
CA ASN A 369 -12.79 27.12 3.83
C ASN A 369 -11.96 27.74 4.96
N GLY A 370 -11.62 26.96 5.98
CA GLY A 370 -10.81 27.44 7.12
C GLY A 370 -9.30 27.38 6.86
N PRO A 371 -8.48 27.90 7.79
CA PRO A 371 -7.02 27.74 7.75
C PRO A 371 -6.60 26.26 7.87
N PRO A 372 -5.35 25.92 7.50
CA PRO A 372 -4.82 24.56 7.67
C PRO A 372 -4.92 24.08 9.12
N PHE A 373 -5.10 22.77 9.28
CA PHE A 373 -5.10 22.12 10.58
C PHE A 373 -3.69 22.10 11.17
N ARG A 374 -3.59 22.31 12.49
CA ARG A 374 -2.30 22.25 13.19
C ARG A 374 -1.76 20.83 13.17
N TRP A 375 -0.46 20.69 12.96
CA TRP A 375 0.21 19.40 13.11
C TRP A 375 0.31 18.99 14.59
N ASP A 376 -0.51 18.02 14.98
CA ASP A 376 -0.59 17.47 16.34
C ASP A 376 -0.49 15.93 16.29
N GLU A 377 0.66 15.38 16.72
CA GLU A 377 0.94 13.94 16.64
C GLU A 377 -0.05 13.08 17.47
N PRO A 378 -0.30 13.35 18.77
CA PRO A 378 -1.33 12.65 19.52
C PRO A 378 -2.71 12.62 18.85
N ARG A 379 -3.12 13.73 18.26
CA ARG A 379 -4.41 13.84 17.57
C ARG A 379 -4.43 13.07 16.25
N ARG A 380 -3.38 13.20 15.44
CA ARG A 380 -3.18 12.44 14.19
C ARG A 380 -3.16 10.93 14.43
N PHE A 381 -2.58 10.49 15.54
CA PHE A 381 -2.61 9.09 15.96
C PHE A 381 -4.04 8.58 16.15
N LEU A 382 -4.88 9.32 16.89
CA LEU A 382 -6.29 8.93 17.12
C LEU A 382 -7.12 8.95 15.83
N LEU A 383 -6.95 9.99 14.99
CA LEU A 383 -7.62 10.08 13.69
C LEU A 383 -7.34 8.84 12.82
N ARG A 384 -6.08 8.39 12.78
CA ARG A 384 -5.68 7.19 12.03
C ARG A 384 -6.24 5.92 12.67
N CYS A 385 -6.20 5.79 14.00
CA CYS A 385 -6.77 4.62 14.68
C CYS A 385 -8.29 4.50 14.46
N GLU A 386 -9.02 5.62 14.43
CA GLU A 386 -10.45 5.62 14.08
C GLU A 386 -10.70 5.17 12.65
N LEU A 387 -9.91 5.66 11.68
CA LEU A 387 -9.99 5.22 10.30
C LEU A 387 -9.68 3.72 10.16
N ASP A 388 -8.60 3.24 10.79
CA ASP A 388 -8.20 1.83 10.73
C ASP A 388 -9.27 0.90 11.33
N ALA A 389 -9.85 1.26 12.49
CA ALA A 389 -10.95 0.52 13.09
C ALA A 389 -12.19 0.46 12.18
N ALA A 390 -12.55 1.59 11.57
CA ALA A 390 -13.63 1.64 10.58
C ALA A 390 -13.35 0.74 9.37
N PHE A 391 -12.14 0.77 8.81
CA PHE A 391 -11.80 -0.09 7.67
C PHE A 391 -11.78 -1.58 8.05
N PHE A 392 -11.40 -1.97 9.27
CA PHE A 392 -11.56 -3.36 9.71
C PHE A 392 -13.02 -3.81 9.68
N HIS A 393 -13.96 -2.95 10.11
CA HIS A 393 -15.41 -3.22 10.00
C HIS A 393 -15.88 -3.31 8.56
N LEU A 394 -15.47 -2.37 7.70
CA LEU A 394 -15.89 -2.34 6.29
C LEU A 394 -15.38 -3.56 5.51
N TYR A 395 -14.19 -4.05 5.85
CA TYR A 395 -13.63 -5.30 5.28
C TYR A 395 -14.22 -6.56 5.93
N GLY A 396 -15.04 -6.44 6.98
CA GLY A 396 -15.64 -7.55 7.68
C GLY A 396 -14.64 -8.43 8.43
N ILE A 397 -13.56 -7.81 8.93
CA ILE A 397 -12.53 -8.52 9.69
C ILE A 397 -13.05 -8.73 11.11
N GLU A 398 -13.03 -9.98 11.56
CA GLU A 398 -13.39 -10.34 12.92
C GLU A 398 -12.35 -9.84 13.93
N ARG A 399 -12.78 -9.55 15.14
CA ARG A 399 -11.97 -8.95 16.20
C ARG A 399 -10.62 -9.67 16.44
N ASP A 400 -10.61 -11.00 16.46
CA ASP A 400 -9.37 -11.79 16.66
C ASP A 400 -8.46 -11.75 15.42
N ASP A 401 -9.04 -11.62 14.23
CA ASP A 401 -8.30 -11.44 12.98
C ASP A 401 -7.73 -10.01 12.90
N VAL A 402 -8.37 -8.99 13.48
CA VAL A 402 -7.80 -7.64 13.62
C VAL A 402 -6.51 -7.68 14.44
N ALA A 403 -6.55 -8.31 15.63
CA ALA A 403 -5.37 -8.43 16.49
C ALA A 403 -4.22 -9.15 15.78
N TYR A 404 -4.54 -10.23 15.07
CA TYR A 404 -3.56 -10.96 14.27
C TYR A 404 -2.97 -10.11 13.14
N ILE A 405 -3.80 -9.39 12.37
CA ILE A 405 -3.32 -8.52 11.29
C ILE A 405 -2.33 -7.51 11.86
N MET A 406 -2.65 -6.87 13.00
CA MET A 406 -1.75 -5.91 13.64
C MET A 406 -0.42 -6.54 14.04
N ASP A 407 -0.41 -7.77 14.57
CA ASP A 407 0.83 -8.47 14.93
C ASP A 407 1.73 -8.80 13.71
N THR A 408 1.21 -8.73 12.47
CA THR A 408 2.02 -8.85 11.24
C THR A 408 2.82 -7.58 10.88
N PHE A 409 2.73 -6.51 11.67
CA PHE A 409 3.47 -5.25 11.51
C PHE A 409 4.55 -5.07 12.60
N PRO A 410 5.62 -5.89 12.60
CA PRO A 410 6.58 -5.95 13.71
C PRO A 410 7.36 -4.65 13.95
N ILE A 411 7.52 -3.81 12.93
CA ILE A 411 8.19 -2.51 13.12
C ILE A 411 7.28 -1.52 13.83
N VAL A 412 5.97 -1.53 13.56
CA VAL A 412 5.01 -0.69 14.30
C VAL A 412 4.99 -1.13 15.75
N LYS A 413 4.88 -2.43 16.00
CA LYS A 413 4.94 -3.02 17.35
C LYS A 413 6.20 -2.61 18.12
N ARG A 414 7.39 -2.83 17.54
CA ARG A 414 8.66 -2.48 18.20
C ARG A 414 8.78 -0.98 18.49
N ARG A 415 8.30 -0.12 17.59
CA ARG A 415 8.30 1.35 17.79
C ARG A 415 7.39 1.75 18.94
N ASP A 416 6.19 1.18 19.00
CA ASP A 416 5.24 1.44 20.09
C ASP A 416 5.77 0.93 21.43
N GLU A 417 6.27 -0.31 21.48
CA GLU A 417 6.82 -0.89 22.72
C GLU A 417 8.01 -0.07 23.24
N ALA A 418 8.88 0.40 22.35
CA ALA A 418 10.00 1.27 22.73
C ALA A 418 9.54 2.66 23.23
N ALA A 419 8.49 3.24 22.64
CA ALA A 419 8.02 4.59 22.98
C ALA A 419 7.02 4.63 24.14
N HIS A 420 6.27 3.55 24.36
CA HIS A 420 5.09 3.52 25.23
C HIS A 420 5.03 2.32 26.17
N GLY A 421 5.93 1.33 26.03
CA GLY A 421 5.94 0.12 26.86
C GLY A 421 4.86 -0.91 26.52
N SER A 422 4.02 -0.64 25.51
CA SER A 422 2.96 -1.54 25.03
C SER A 422 2.75 -1.37 23.53
N TYR A 423 2.00 -2.28 22.91
CA TYR A 423 1.59 -2.15 21.51
C TYR A 423 0.39 -1.19 21.36
N ARG A 424 0.62 0.08 21.72
CA ARG A 424 -0.40 1.14 21.83
C ARG A 424 -1.30 1.26 20.60
N THR A 425 -0.77 1.20 19.38
CA THR A 425 -1.54 1.32 18.13
C THR A 425 -2.57 0.20 18.02
N ARG A 426 -2.15 -1.05 18.21
CA ARG A 426 -3.06 -2.21 18.18
C ARG A 426 -4.12 -2.06 19.26
N ASP A 427 -3.71 -1.81 20.49
CA ASP A 427 -4.63 -1.76 21.63
C ASP A 427 -5.68 -0.65 21.44
N THR A 428 -5.25 0.54 20.97
CA THR A 428 -6.16 1.66 20.68
C THR A 428 -7.14 1.32 19.53
N ILE A 429 -6.66 0.72 18.45
CA ILE A 429 -7.51 0.30 17.32
C ILE A 429 -8.55 -0.72 17.78
N LEU A 430 -8.13 -1.73 18.57
CA LEU A 430 -9.03 -2.76 19.07
C LEU A 430 -10.12 -2.19 19.98
N GLU A 431 -9.76 -1.27 20.88
CA GLU A 431 -10.75 -0.61 21.73
C GLU A 431 -11.76 0.24 20.93
N ILE A 432 -11.30 0.96 19.90
CA ILE A 432 -12.18 1.74 19.00
C ILE A 432 -13.07 0.80 18.18
N TYR A 433 -12.49 -0.28 17.65
CA TYR A 433 -13.21 -1.31 16.91
C TYR A 433 -14.33 -1.90 17.77
N ASP A 434 -14.06 -2.23 19.04
CA ASP A 434 -15.04 -2.76 19.98
C ASP A 434 -16.13 -1.73 20.30
N ALA A 435 -15.76 -0.46 20.46
CA ALA A 435 -16.71 0.63 20.69
C ALA A 435 -17.65 0.84 19.49
N MET A 436 -17.18 0.65 18.25
CA MET A 436 -18.02 0.70 17.05
C MET A 436 -19.00 -0.48 16.93
N MET A 437 -18.72 -1.62 17.57
CA MET A 437 -19.62 -2.78 17.59
C MET A 437 -20.71 -2.71 18.66
N GLY A 438 -20.53 -1.93 19.72
CA GLY A 438 -21.27 -2.02 20.98
C GLY A 438 -22.77 -1.67 20.96
N GLY A 439 -23.42 -1.57 19.79
CA GLY A 439 -24.85 -1.30 19.63
C GLY A 439 -25.30 0.13 19.99
N GLN A 440 -24.41 0.93 20.57
CA GLN A 440 -24.54 2.37 20.72
C GLN A 440 -23.70 3.09 19.67
N SER A 441 -24.08 4.31 19.33
CA SER A 441 -23.30 5.14 18.41
C SER A 441 -21.90 5.41 18.99
N TYR A 442 -20.89 5.22 18.15
CA TYR A 442 -19.50 5.47 18.49
C TYR A 442 -19.27 6.95 18.77
N GLN A 443 -18.79 7.25 19.98
CA GLN A 443 -18.33 8.58 20.35
C GLN A 443 -16.84 8.70 20.06
N THR A 444 -16.46 9.69 19.24
CA THR A 444 -15.05 9.96 18.96
C THR A 444 -14.29 10.33 20.24
N ARG A 445 -13.04 9.86 20.34
CA ARG A 445 -12.12 10.23 21.43
C ARG A 445 -11.51 11.63 21.25
N LEU A 446 -11.80 12.28 20.13
CA LEU A 446 -11.27 13.57 19.74
C LEU A 446 -12.18 14.70 20.27
N ASP A 447 -11.61 15.60 21.06
CA ASP A 447 -12.19 16.91 21.37
C ASP A 447 -11.14 17.98 21.05
N PRO A 448 -11.41 18.92 20.13
CA PRO A 448 -12.59 19.06 19.26
C PRO A 448 -12.87 17.84 18.35
N PRO A 449 -14.09 17.66 17.80
CA PRO A 449 -14.34 16.62 16.80
C PRO A 449 -13.45 16.77 15.55
N PRO A 450 -13.32 15.74 14.70
CA PRO A 450 -12.56 15.81 13.46
C PRO A 450 -12.95 16.99 12.57
N ALA A 451 -11.96 17.65 11.96
CA ALA A 451 -12.10 18.83 11.10
C ALA A 451 -12.76 20.06 11.76
N ASP A 452 -12.77 20.16 13.08
CA ASP A 452 -13.23 21.36 13.79
C ASP A 452 -12.25 22.53 13.63
N SER A 453 -12.76 23.76 13.45
CA SER A 453 -11.95 24.96 13.23
C SER A 453 -11.05 25.32 14.42
N ARG A 454 -11.37 24.86 15.64
CA ARG A 454 -10.51 25.02 16.82
C ARG A 454 -9.17 24.30 16.69
N CYS A 455 -9.08 23.31 15.79
CA CYS A 455 -7.85 22.60 15.45
C CYS A 455 -7.00 23.31 14.42
N CYS A 456 -7.50 24.37 13.79
CA CYS A 456 -6.78 25.12 12.76
C CYS A 456 -5.73 26.08 13.32
N HIS A 457 -4.82 26.47 12.44
CA HIS A 457 -4.02 27.67 12.65
C HIS A 457 -4.94 28.91 12.76
N PRO A 458 -4.53 29.95 13.49
CA PRO A 458 -5.27 31.21 13.50
C PRO A 458 -5.35 31.77 12.08
N ILE A 459 -6.46 32.45 11.76
CA ILE A 459 -6.59 33.20 10.51
C ILE A 459 -5.51 34.28 10.53
N THR A 460 -4.51 34.15 9.67
CA THR A 460 -3.52 35.21 9.43
C THR A 460 -4.22 36.36 8.72
N SER A 461 -4.33 37.49 9.42
CA SER A 461 -4.86 38.76 8.92
C SER A 461 -4.01 39.35 7.82
#